data_AF-A0A4R5CL84-F1
#
_entry.id   AF-A0A4R5CL84-F1
#
_cell.length_a   1.000
_cell.length_b   1.000
_cell.length_c   1.000
_cell.angle_alpha   90.00
_cell.angle_beta   90.00
_cell.angle_gamma   90.00
#
_symmetry.space_group_name_H-M   'P 1'
#
loop_
_entity.id
_entity.type
_entity.pdbx_description
1 polymer ?
#
loop_
_entity_poly.entity_id
_entity_poly.type
_entity_poly.pdbx_seq_one_letter_code
_entity_poly.pdbx_strand_id
1 'polypeptide(L)'
;MKIIKISLAIAVVGILSYFLIKSMGDIPEIDKVPPSNNTFIVRIENEISNLSALPDNKFCKDKYDEVKYYIDDYYKDKLLGKNKFENDEWKEILSKKLYSVYTAKFIKQTYNVFNTTEWKINDLSFIRKECNTLRKSKFLERGTPDDKSFSKIQQILAKYDEINNFIATSKYILFSDYKLTADFPFSNLKVKIARMDTYKRNKLENNYVNNCARLHSELNTNKKKLIDSYLTYLDTKIYKWTGKYKQFQLTSFNEYQSIIYNPLKKELEDFKINCNNYTYDKERYKTISNKLIYDRREAYLSFE
;
A
#
# COMPACT_ATOMS: atom_id res chain seq x y z
N MET A 1 16.77 43.28 24.43
CA MET A 1 16.74 42.61 23.10
C MET A 1 16.48 41.09 23.16
N LYS A 2 17.03 40.34 24.13
CA LYS A 2 16.79 38.88 24.27
C LYS A 2 15.33 38.53 24.62
N ILE A 3 14.71 39.29 25.52
CA ILE A 3 13.30 39.06 25.95
C ILE A 3 12.32 39.28 24.78
N ILE A 4 12.51 40.35 24.00
CA ILE A 4 11.68 40.65 22.82
C ILE A 4 11.77 39.53 21.76
N LYS A 5 12.96 38.93 21.57
CA LYS A 5 13.15 37.81 20.63
C LYS A 5 12.45 36.52 21.10
N ILE A 6 12.40 36.27 22.41
CA ILE A 6 11.70 35.11 22.99
C ILE A 6 10.18 35.30 22.88
N SER A 7 9.67 36.49 23.18
CA SER A 7 8.25 36.82 23.03
C SER A 7 7.78 36.71 21.58
N LEU A 8 8.60 37.13 20.62
CA LEU A 8 8.27 37.00 19.19
C LEU A 8 8.26 35.54 18.73
N ALA A 9 9.21 34.72 19.22
CA ALA A 9 9.25 33.29 18.90
C ALA A 9 8.01 32.55 19.45
N ILE A 10 7.56 32.88 20.66
CA ILE A 10 6.34 32.29 21.25
C ILE A 10 5.09 32.75 20.49
N ALA A 11 5.02 34.01 20.06
CA ALA A 11 3.91 34.52 19.25
C ALA A 11 3.86 33.85 17.87
N VAL A 12 5.01 33.66 17.21
CA VAL A 12 5.09 33.00 15.90
C VAL A 12 4.73 31.51 16.00
N VAL A 13 5.19 30.81 17.04
CA VAL A 13 4.80 29.42 17.29
C VAL A 13 3.30 29.33 17.60
N GLY A 14 2.76 30.24 18.42
CA GLY A 14 1.34 30.32 18.73
C GLY A 14 0.46 30.57 17.49
N ILE A 15 0.88 31.47 16.61
CA ILE A 15 0.21 31.79 15.34
C ILE A 15 0.28 30.61 14.37
N LEU A 16 1.44 29.94 14.25
CA LEU A 16 1.58 28.74 13.40
C LEU A 16 0.73 27.58 13.92
N SER A 17 0.64 27.36 15.24
CA SER A 17 -0.28 26.38 15.81
C SER A 17 -1.75 26.74 15.62
N TYR A 18 -2.11 28.03 15.68
CA TYR A 18 -3.46 28.51 15.39
C TYR A 18 -3.85 28.30 13.93
N PHE A 19 -2.93 28.55 12.97
CA PHE A 19 -3.17 28.29 11.56
C PHE A 19 -3.20 26.79 11.21
N LEU A 20 -2.45 25.93 11.92
CA LEU A 20 -2.53 24.48 11.76
C LEU A 20 -3.87 23.91 12.26
N ILE A 21 -4.43 24.48 13.34
CA ILE A 21 -5.75 24.10 13.86
C ILE A 21 -6.87 24.64 12.96
N LYS A 22 -6.75 25.88 12.46
CA LYS A 22 -7.73 26.49 11.53
C LYS A 22 -7.67 25.89 10.11
N SER A 23 -6.53 25.33 9.71
CA SER A 23 -6.36 24.56 8.47
C SER A 23 -7.04 23.19 8.51
N MET A 24 -7.43 22.70 9.69
CA MET A 24 -8.21 21.47 9.84
C MET A 24 -9.71 21.75 9.88
N GLY A 25 -10.20 22.50 8.88
CA GLY A 25 -11.63 22.72 8.64
C GLY A 25 -12.33 23.56 9.71
N ASP A 26 -13.07 24.57 9.28
CA ASP A 26 -14.10 25.16 10.12
C ASP A 26 -15.02 24.02 10.56
N ILE A 27 -14.97 23.68 11.85
CA ILE A 27 -16.03 22.92 12.51
C ILE A 27 -17.29 23.75 12.24
N PRO A 28 -18.29 23.26 11.49
CA PRO A 28 -19.50 24.03 11.26
C PRO A 28 -20.03 24.44 12.62
N GLU A 29 -20.24 25.75 12.79
CA GLU A 29 -20.74 26.33 14.03
C GLU A 29 -22.05 25.60 14.34
N ILE A 30 -22.00 24.69 15.31
CA ILE A 30 -23.19 24.04 15.83
C ILE A 30 -23.98 25.20 16.42
N ASP A 31 -25.16 25.50 15.85
CA ASP A 31 -26.11 26.46 16.42
C ASP A 31 -26.13 26.24 17.93
N LYS A 32 -25.75 27.27 18.69
CA LYS A 32 -25.56 27.18 20.14
C LYS A 32 -26.91 26.96 20.80
N VAL A 33 -27.33 25.70 20.88
CA VAL A 33 -28.45 25.27 21.72
C VAL A 33 -28.03 25.57 23.17
N PRO A 34 -28.86 26.25 23.97
CA PRO A 34 -28.54 26.53 25.36
C PRO A 34 -28.26 25.22 26.12
N PRO A 35 -27.31 25.22 27.08
CA PRO A 35 -26.95 24.02 27.82
C PRO A 35 -28.18 23.45 28.55
N SER A 36 -28.42 22.14 28.39
CA SER A 36 -29.54 21.46 29.01
C SER A 36 -29.25 21.16 30.48
N ASN A 37 -30.19 21.44 31.37
CA ASN A 37 -30.12 21.03 32.78
C ASN A 37 -30.46 19.54 33.00
N ASN A 38 -30.71 18.78 31.92
CA ASN A 38 -31.02 17.35 31.98
C ASN A 38 -29.73 16.52 32.22
N THR A 39 -29.69 15.79 33.32
CA THR A 39 -28.52 15.00 33.75
C THR A 39 -28.10 13.93 32.73
N PHE A 40 -29.05 13.35 31.99
CA PHE A 40 -28.76 12.33 30.97
C PHE A 40 -28.09 12.94 29.74
N ILE A 41 -28.55 14.12 29.32
CA ILE A 41 -27.92 14.89 28.23
C ILE A 41 -26.50 15.28 28.63
N VAL A 42 -26.32 15.85 29.82
CA VAL A 42 -24.99 16.24 30.33
C VAL A 42 -24.03 15.06 30.37
N ARG A 43 -24.51 13.88 30.81
CA ARG A 43 -23.71 12.66 30.80
C ARG A 43 -23.27 12.30 29.38
N ILE A 44 -24.18 12.26 28.41
CA ILE A 44 -23.84 11.96 27.01
C ILE A 44 -22.84 12.98 26.46
N GLU A 45 -23.03 14.27 26.72
CA GLU A 45 -22.12 15.31 26.24
C GLU A 45 -20.70 15.18 26.83
N ASN A 46 -20.59 14.80 28.10
CA ASN A 46 -19.32 14.47 28.72
C ASN A 46 -18.67 13.26 28.05
N GLU A 47 -19.43 12.20 27.74
CA GLU A 47 -18.91 11.03 27.05
C GLU A 47 -18.44 11.34 25.62
N ILE A 48 -19.17 12.18 24.88
CA ILE A 48 -18.74 12.69 23.56
C ILE A 48 -17.43 13.47 23.70
N SER A 49 -17.31 14.32 24.72
CA SER A 49 -16.11 15.12 24.96
C SER A 49 -14.91 14.22 25.29
N ASN A 50 -15.10 13.20 26.13
CA ASN A 50 -14.08 12.20 26.45
C ASN A 50 -13.64 11.42 25.21
N LEU A 51 -14.57 11.04 24.32
CA LEU A 51 -14.24 10.39 23.05
C LEU A 51 -13.31 11.25 22.20
N SER A 52 -13.57 12.56 22.12
CA SER A 52 -12.74 13.49 21.33
C SER A 52 -11.28 13.55 21.83
N ALA A 53 -11.08 13.39 23.14
CA ALA A 53 -9.81 13.47 23.84
C ALA A 53 -8.98 12.17 23.82
N LEU A 54 -9.54 11.07 23.32
CA LEU A 54 -8.80 9.80 23.18
C LEU A 54 -7.55 9.96 22.31
N PRO A 55 -6.56 9.06 22.34
CA PRO A 55 -5.37 9.23 21.51
C PRO A 55 -5.66 8.97 20.02
N ASP A 56 -4.86 9.59 19.14
CA ASP A 56 -4.98 9.42 17.69
C ASP A 56 -4.26 8.15 17.19
N ASN A 57 -3.56 7.39 18.04
CA ASN A 57 -2.80 6.20 17.64
C ASN A 57 -3.57 4.88 17.76
N LYS A 58 -4.84 4.92 18.18
CA LYS A 58 -5.70 3.75 18.32
C LYS A 58 -7.13 4.12 17.96
N PHE A 59 -7.78 3.31 17.13
CA PHE A 59 -9.19 3.52 16.80
C PHE A 59 -10.09 3.39 18.03
N CYS A 60 -11.05 4.31 18.18
CA CYS A 60 -11.95 4.38 19.33
C CYS A 60 -13.40 4.01 19.00
N LYS A 61 -13.59 3.02 18.10
CA LYS A 61 -14.92 2.56 17.65
C LYS A 61 -15.77 2.07 18.81
N ASP A 62 -15.20 1.29 19.71
CA ASP A 62 -15.92 0.75 20.87
C ASP A 62 -16.53 1.86 21.74
N LYS A 63 -15.78 2.97 21.93
CA LYS A 63 -16.28 4.11 22.69
C LYS A 63 -17.40 4.83 21.94
N TYR A 64 -17.30 4.98 20.62
CA TYR A 64 -18.38 5.54 19.80
C TYR A 64 -19.66 4.71 19.92
N ASP A 65 -19.54 3.38 19.83
CA ASP A 65 -20.69 2.48 19.91
C ASP A 65 -21.30 2.49 21.33
N GLU A 66 -20.50 2.64 22.38
CA GLU A 66 -20.97 2.84 23.76
C GLU A 66 -21.77 4.15 23.93
N VAL A 67 -21.26 5.28 23.45
CA VAL A 67 -21.99 6.56 23.56
C VAL A 67 -23.28 6.53 22.74
N LYS A 68 -23.23 5.91 21.56
CA LYS A 68 -24.41 5.70 20.74
C LYS A 68 -25.47 4.88 21.48
N TYR A 69 -25.05 3.81 22.17
CA TYR A 69 -25.93 3.01 23.00
C TYR A 69 -26.62 3.86 24.08
N TYR A 70 -25.88 4.72 24.81
CA TYR A 70 -26.50 5.60 25.81
C TYR A 70 -27.53 6.57 25.21
N ILE A 71 -27.28 7.12 24.02
CA ILE A 71 -28.25 7.98 23.33
C ILE A 71 -29.53 7.19 23.02
N ASP A 72 -29.40 5.99 22.45
CA ASP A 72 -30.55 5.18 22.05
C ASP A 72 -31.34 4.65 23.27
N ASP A 73 -30.66 4.27 24.34
CA ASP A 73 -31.26 3.75 25.57
C ASP A 73 -32.04 4.84 26.31
N TYR A 74 -31.44 6.00 26.59
CA TYR A 74 -32.14 7.11 27.25
C TYR A 74 -33.26 7.70 26.40
N TYR A 75 -33.11 7.68 25.07
CA TYR A 75 -34.19 8.06 24.18
C TYR A 75 -35.40 7.13 24.31
N LYS A 76 -35.17 5.81 24.33
CA LYS A 76 -36.22 4.79 24.45
C LYS A 76 -37.02 4.96 25.75
N ASP A 77 -36.33 5.31 26.82
CA ASP A 77 -36.91 5.54 28.15
C ASP A 77 -37.49 6.96 28.33
N LYS A 78 -37.49 7.78 27.26
CA LYS A 78 -37.99 9.17 27.24
C LYS A 78 -37.30 10.08 28.26
N LEU A 79 -36.01 9.83 28.50
CA LEU A 79 -35.20 10.55 29.49
C LEU A 79 -34.49 11.78 28.91
N LEU A 80 -34.51 12.01 27.60
CA LEU A 80 -33.80 13.13 26.98
C LEU A 80 -34.63 14.43 26.98
N GLY A 81 -35.96 14.35 26.97
CA GLY A 81 -36.85 15.52 26.93
C GLY A 81 -38.07 15.36 27.83
N LYS A 82 -38.74 16.49 28.15
CA LYS A 82 -39.94 16.47 29.00
C LYS A 82 -41.18 15.93 28.29
N ASN A 83 -41.14 15.94 26.96
CA ASN A 83 -42.20 15.46 26.09
C ASN A 83 -41.58 14.74 24.88
N LYS A 84 -42.43 14.12 24.05
CA LYS A 84 -41.98 13.37 22.87
C LYS A 84 -41.16 14.23 21.90
N PHE A 85 -41.63 15.45 21.63
CA PHE A 85 -40.97 16.36 20.69
C PHE A 85 -39.55 16.70 21.14
N GLU A 86 -39.38 17.14 22.40
CA GLU A 86 -38.06 17.43 22.97
C GLU A 86 -37.17 16.19 22.99
N ASN A 87 -37.72 15.01 23.29
CA ASN A 87 -36.96 13.76 23.33
C ASN A 87 -36.45 13.35 21.93
N ASP A 88 -37.28 13.52 20.90
CA ASP A 88 -36.92 13.29 19.49
C ASP A 88 -35.85 14.30 19.01
N GLU A 89 -36.02 15.58 19.36
CA GLU A 89 -35.07 16.65 19.02
C GLU A 89 -33.69 16.40 19.66
N TRP A 90 -33.66 16.11 20.96
CA TRP A 90 -32.40 15.85 21.67
C TRP A 90 -31.70 14.59 21.17
N LYS A 91 -32.42 13.54 20.79
CA LYS A 91 -31.82 12.37 20.15
C LYS A 91 -31.07 12.77 18.87
N GLU A 92 -31.71 13.56 18.02
CA GLU A 92 -31.13 13.98 16.75
C GLU A 92 -29.89 14.86 16.96
N ILE A 93 -29.97 15.85 17.87
CA ILE A 93 -28.86 16.73 18.23
C ILE A 93 -27.66 15.92 18.73
N LEU A 94 -27.88 15.04 19.71
CA LEU A 94 -26.81 14.23 20.31
C LEU A 94 -26.21 13.25 19.31
N SER A 95 -27.04 12.63 18.46
CA SER A 95 -26.57 11.73 17.41
C SER A 95 -25.72 12.45 16.37
N LYS A 96 -26.14 13.65 15.93
CA LYS A 96 -25.37 14.50 15.00
C LYS A 96 -24.05 14.93 15.62
N LYS A 97 -24.06 15.36 16.89
CA LYS A 97 -22.86 15.77 17.64
C LYS A 97 -21.87 14.61 17.80
N LEU A 98 -22.33 13.44 18.23
CA LEU A 98 -21.51 12.23 18.35
C LEU A 98 -20.91 11.84 16.99
N TYR A 99 -21.72 11.85 15.92
CA TYR A 99 -21.24 11.56 14.57
C TYR A 99 -20.12 12.51 14.13
N SER A 100 -20.31 13.82 14.31
CA SER A 100 -19.32 14.83 13.91
C SER A 100 -17.99 14.64 14.66
N VAL A 101 -18.05 14.51 15.99
CA VAL A 101 -16.86 14.33 16.83
C VAL A 101 -16.13 13.04 16.49
N TYR A 102 -16.85 11.93 16.34
CA TYR A 102 -16.24 10.65 16.01
C TYR A 102 -15.66 10.63 14.59
N THR A 103 -16.33 11.26 13.62
CA THR A 103 -15.83 11.36 12.24
C THR A 103 -14.49 12.08 12.19
N ALA A 104 -14.39 13.25 12.81
CA ALA A 104 -13.13 13.99 12.91
C ALA A 104 -12.04 13.14 13.59
N LYS A 105 -12.41 12.40 14.64
CA LYS A 105 -11.48 11.53 15.37
C LYS A 105 -10.97 10.36 14.54
N PHE A 106 -11.88 9.66 13.86
CA PHE A 106 -11.57 8.55 12.97
C PHE A 106 -10.66 8.99 11.82
N ILE A 107 -10.89 10.18 11.24
CA ILE A 107 -10.03 10.74 10.19
C ILE A 107 -8.61 10.95 10.71
N LYS A 108 -8.44 11.57 11.90
CA LYS A 108 -7.12 11.75 12.52
C LYS A 108 -6.41 10.42 12.79
N GLN A 109 -7.12 9.45 13.36
CA GLN A 109 -6.59 8.12 13.62
C GLN A 109 -6.17 7.40 12.34
N THR A 110 -6.95 7.54 11.27
CA THR A 110 -6.62 7.00 9.95
C THR A 110 -5.34 7.62 9.38
N TYR A 111 -5.19 8.94 9.45
CA TYR A 111 -3.96 9.60 8.99
C TYR A 111 -2.75 9.27 9.85
N ASN A 112 -2.93 9.00 11.15
CA ASN A 112 -1.85 8.49 11.97
C ASN A 112 -1.31 7.15 11.41
N VAL A 113 -2.20 6.19 11.13
CA VAL A 113 -1.82 4.92 10.48
C VAL A 113 -1.05 5.19 9.18
N PHE A 114 -1.56 6.08 8.32
CA PHE A 114 -0.92 6.41 7.05
C PHE A 114 0.42 7.15 7.16
N ASN A 115 0.69 7.81 8.28
CA ASN A 115 1.97 8.44 8.57
C ASN A 115 3.01 7.45 9.11
N THR A 116 2.57 6.29 9.60
CA THR A 116 3.49 5.22 9.99
C THR A 116 4.05 4.46 8.79
N THR A 117 5.16 3.76 9.01
CA THR A 117 5.80 2.91 8.01
C THR A 117 5.18 1.52 7.90
N GLU A 118 4.51 1.06 8.96
CA GLU A 118 3.97 -0.29 9.11
C GLU A 118 2.46 -0.29 9.07
N TRP A 119 1.90 -0.57 7.90
CA TRP A 119 0.46 -0.62 7.71
C TRP A 119 -0.06 -2.04 7.96
N LYS A 120 -0.75 -2.23 9.09
CA LYS A 120 -1.34 -3.53 9.42
C LYS A 120 -2.59 -3.77 8.57
N ILE A 121 -2.73 -4.99 8.05
CA ILE A 121 -3.87 -5.38 7.20
C ILE A 121 -5.21 -5.17 7.93
N ASN A 122 -5.25 -5.47 9.23
CA ASN A 122 -6.45 -5.29 10.06
C ASN A 122 -6.85 -3.80 10.16
N ASP A 123 -5.89 -2.90 10.32
CA ASP A 123 -6.15 -1.45 10.35
C ASP A 123 -6.71 -0.98 9.00
N LEU A 124 -6.11 -1.41 7.89
CA LEU A 124 -6.59 -1.06 6.56
C LEU A 124 -8.00 -1.61 6.27
N SER A 125 -8.30 -2.81 6.75
CA SER A 125 -9.65 -3.41 6.65
C SER A 125 -10.67 -2.60 7.46
N PHE A 126 -10.31 -2.26 8.70
CA PHE A 126 -11.13 -1.42 9.56
C PHE A 126 -11.38 -0.04 8.94
N ILE A 127 -10.34 0.66 8.47
CA ILE A 127 -10.46 1.98 7.83
C ILE A 127 -11.43 1.92 6.65
N ARG A 128 -11.33 0.91 5.78
CA ARG A 128 -12.25 0.75 4.62
C ARG A 128 -13.70 0.62 5.08
N LYS A 129 -13.95 -0.27 6.02
CA LYS A 129 -15.31 -0.56 6.53
C LYS A 129 -15.90 0.65 7.22
N GLU A 130 -15.15 1.28 8.12
CA GLU A 130 -15.65 2.40 8.91
C GLU A 130 -15.82 3.65 8.06
N CYS A 131 -14.89 3.94 7.14
CA CYS A 131 -15.04 5.02 6.16
C CYS A 131 -16.32 4.86 5.34
N ASN A 132 -16.59 3.67 4.81
CA ASN A 132 -17.82 3.40 4.06
C ASN A 132 -19.09 3.52 4.94
N THR A 133 -18.99 3.20 6.23
CA THR A 133 -20.10 3.32 7.18
C THR A 133 -20.41 4.78 7.48
N LEU A 134 -19.39 5.58 7.83
CA LEU A 134 -19.54 7.00 8.13
C LEU A 134 -20.01 7.79 6.90
N ARG A 135 -19.51 7.45 5.70
CA ARG A 135 -19.97 8.06 4.44
C ARG A 135 -21.46 7.88 4.14
N LYS A 136 -22.10 6.85 4.68
CA LYS A 136 -23.53 6.57 4.50
C LYS A 136 -24.41 7.26 5.54
N SER A 137 -23.82 7.92 6.53
CA SER A 137 -24.57 8.63 7.56
C SER A 137 -25.39 9.76 6.95
N LYS A 138 -26.65 9.92 7.39
CA LYS A 138 -27.50 11.07 7.04
C LYS A 138 -26.94 12.40 7.52
N PHE A 139 -26.00 12.37 8.47
CA PHE A 139 -25.35 13.55 9.04
C PHE A 139 -24.13 14.01 8.22
N LEU A 140 -23.72 13.27 7.18
CA LEU A 140 -22.65 13.70 6.29
C LEU A 140 -23.22 14.55 5.15
N GLU A 141 -22.85 15.82 5.13
CA GLU A 141 -23.14 16.69 4.00
C GLU A 141 -22.05 16.55 2.93
N ARG A 142 -22.48 16.45 1.65
CA ARG A 142 -21.56 16.33 0.51
C ARG A 142 -20.72 17.58 0.36
N GLY A 143 -19.44 17.41 0.03
CA GLY A 143 -18.51 18.52 -0.21
C GLY A 143 -17.91 19.16 1.05
N THR A 144 -18.33 18.73 2.25
CA THR A 144 -17.72 19.12 3.52
C THR A 144 -16.25 18.69 3.62
N PRO A 145 -15.45 19.30 4.52
CA PRO A 145 -14.08 18.86 4.78
C PRO A 145 -13.97 17.37 5.13
N ASP A 146 -14.94 16.82 5.86
CA ASP A 146 -15.00 15.40 6.22
C ASP A 146 -15.25 14.50 5.01
N ASP A 147 -16.22 14.84 4.14
CA ASP A 147 -16.49 14.09 2.89
C ASP A 147 -15.27 14.10 1.95
N LYS A 148 -14.59 15.25 1.83
CA LYS A 148 -13.33 15.36 1.08
C LYS A 148 -12.23 14.50 1.70
N SER A 149 -12.14 14.46 3.04
CA SER A 149 -11.17 13.64 3.76
C SER A 149 -11.43 12.15 3.53
N PHE A 150 -12.68 11.69 3.56
CA PHE A 150 -13.03 10.32 3.20
C PHE A 150 -12.64 9.97 1.77
N SER A 151 -12.86 10.89 0.83
CA SER A 151 -12.47 10.70 -0.57
C SER A 151 -10.95 10.56 -0.72
N LYS A 152 -10.18 11.36 0.02
CA LYS A 152 -8.72 11.27 0.07
C LYS A 152 -8.24 9.95 0.72
N ILE A 153 -8.88 9.50 1.79
CA ILE A 153 -8.61 8.19 2.42
C ILE A 153 -8.82 7.06 1.40
N GLN A 154 -9.92 7.10 0.64
CA GLN A 154 -10.20 6.11 -0.40
C GLN A 154 -9.15 6.12 -1.52
N GLN A 155 -8.69 7.30 -1.96
CA GLN A 155 -7.63 7.41 -2.96
C GLN A 155 -6.30 6.82 -2.47
N ILE A 156 -5.94 7.05 -1.21
CA ILE A 156 -4.74 6.47 -0.59
C ILE A 156 -4.82 4.95 -0.59
N LEU A 157 -5.95 4.39 -0.14
CA LEU A 157 -6.18 2.94 -0.11
C LEU A 157 -6.21 2.33 -1.51
N ALA A 158 -6.84 2.99 -2.47
CA ALA A 158 -6.87 2.53 -3.86
C ALA A 158 -5.47 2.46 -4.48
N LYS A 159 -4.62 3.46 -4.22
CA LYS A 159 -3.22 3.44 -4.69
C LYS A 159 -2.41 2.33 -4.01
N TYR A 160 -2.61 2.11 -2.71
CA TYR A 160 -2.02 0.97 -2.00
C TYR A 160 -2.43 -0.36 -2.64
N ASP A 161 -3.72 -0.54 -2.95
CA ASP A 161 -4.26 -1.77 -3.54
C ASP A 161 -3.76 -1.99 -4.97
N GLU A 162 -3.67 -0.92 -5.78
CA GLU A 162 -3.08 -0.96 -7.13
C GLU A 162 -1.65 -1.51 -7.09
N ILE A 163 -0.79 -0.93 -6.24
CA ILE A 163 0.62 -1.33 -6.13
C ILE A 163 0.71 -2.75 -5.56
N ASN A 164 -0.09 -3.09 -4.56
CA ASN A 164 -0.09 -4.42 -3.97
C ASN A 164 -0.54 -5.50 -4.96
N ASN A 165 -1.54 -5.22 -5.80
CA ASN A 165 -1.97 -6.11 -6.87
C ASN A 165 -0.89 -6.26 -7.95
N PHE A 166 -0.24 -5.17 -8.33
CA PHE A 166 0.90 -5.22 -9.25
C PHE A 166 2.05 -6.07 -8.69
N ILE A 167 2.38 -5.93 -7.40
CA ILE A 167 3.36 -6.78 -6.70
C ILE A 167 2.92 -8.25 -6.78
N ALA A 168 1.67 -8.57 -6.47
CA ALA A 168 1.17 -9.94 -6.47
C ALA A 168 1.29 -10.61 -7.85
N THR A 169 0.97 -9.89 -8.92
CA THR A 169 0.98 -10.38 -10.31
C THR A 169 2.35 -10.31 -11.00
N SER A 170 3.32 -9.62 -10.38
CA SER A 170 4.67 -9.42 -10.93
C SER A 170 5.75 -10.27 -10.26
N LYS A 171 5.38 -11.29 -9.48
CA LYS A 171 6.34 -12.16 -8.79
C LYS A 171 7.16 -13.03 -9.74
N TYR A 172 6.58 -13.44 -10.86
CA TYR A 172 7.19 -14.38 -11.80
C TYR A 172 6.89 -14.01 -13.25
N ILE A 173 7.65 -14.63 -14.15
CA ILE A 173 7.39 -14.66 -15.59
C ILE A 173 6.97 -16.08 -15.94
N LEU A 174 5.84 -16.21 -16.61
CA LEU A 174 5.38 -17.50 -17.12
C LEU A 174 6.13 -17.81 -18.42
N PHE A 175 6.78 -18.95 -18.45
CA PHE A 175 7.37 -19.57 -19.63
C PHE A 175 7.18 -21.08 -19.49
N SER A 176 6.83 -21.75 -20.59
CA SER A 176 6.45 -23.18 -20.57
C SER A 176 7.33 -24.04 -21.47
N ASP A 177 8.22 -23.44 -22.27
CA ASP A 177 9.05 -24.19 -23.21
C ASP A 177 10.53 -23.85 -23.02
N TYR A 178 11.35 -24.90 -23.15
CA TYR A 178 12.81 -24.87 -23.10
C TYR A 178 13.40 -25.46 -24.38
N LYS A 179 12.64 -25.53 -25.48
CA LYS A 179 13.17 -25.84 -26.82
C LYS A 179 14.21 -24.81 -27.24
N LEU A 180 15.17 -25.20 -28.08
CA LEU A 180 16.21 -24.30 -28.60
C LEU A 180 15.60 -23.03 -29.22
N THR A 181 14.50 -23.17 -29.95
CA THR A 181 13.80 -22.07 -30.63
C THR A 181 12.90 -21.22 -29.72
N ALA A 182 12.67 -21.63 -28.48
CA ALA A 182 11.84 -20.86 -27.56
C ALA A 182 12.70 -19.74 -26.94
N ASP A 183 12.23 -18.49 -26.94
CA ASP A 183 12.96 -17.39 -26.33
C ASP A 183 12.39 -17.04 -24.96
N PHE A 184 13.25 -16.55 -24.06
CA PHE A 184 12.77 -15.93 -22.83
C PHE A 184 12.00 -14.65 -23.16
N PRO A 185 10.80 -14.42 -22.59
CA PRO A 185 10.00 -13.23 -22.88
C PRO A 185 10.57 -11.98 -22.18
N PHE A 186 11.75 -11.53 -22.60
CA PHE A 186 12.49 -10.44 -21.98
C PHE A 186 11.74 -9.10 -22.04
N SER A 187 10.94 -8.87 -23.09
CA SER A 187 10.07 -7.69 -23.18
C SER A 187 9.14 -7.58 -21.97
N ASN A 188 8.52 -8.69 -21.55
CA ASN A 188 7.65 -8.74 -20.37
C ASN A 188 8.43 -8.45 -19.07
N LEU A 189 9.65 -8.98 -18.95
CA LEU A 189 10.54 -8.68 -17.83
C LEU A 189 10.83 -7.18 -17.75
N LYS A 190 11.23 -6.59 -18.88
CA LYS A 190 11.59 -5.18 -18.99
C LYS A 190 10.42 -4.26 -18.61
N VAL A 191 9.21 -4.56 -19.07
CA VAL A 191 8.00 -3.81 -18.73
C VAL A 191 7.71 -3.86 -17.22
N LYS A 192 7.76 -5.06 -16.60
CA LYS A 192 7.52 -5.21 -15.16
C LYS A 192 8.57 -4.45 -14.33
N ILE A 193 9.86 -4.59 -14.66
CA ILE A 193 10.93 -3.87 -13.95
C ILE A 193 10.79 -2.36 -14.11
N ALA A 194 10.53 -1.85 -15.32
CA ALA A 194 10.34 -0.43 -15.57
C ALA A 194 9.17 0.16 -14.77
N ARG A 195 8.07 -0.60 -14.61
CA ARG A 195 6.93 -0.19 -13.79
C ARG A 195 7.30 -0.16 -12.29
N MET A 196 8.05 -1.14 -11.78
CA MET A 196 8.57 -1.12 -10.41
C MET A 196 9.46 0.11 -10.15
N ASP A 197 10.39 0.39 -11.06
CA ASP A 197 11.29 1.54 -10.96
C ASP A 197 10.52 2.87 -11.03
N THR A 198 9.46 2.93 -11.84
CA THR A 198 8.56 4.09 -11.92
C THR A 198 7.84 4.33 -10.60
N TYR A 199 7.26 3.31 -9.98
CA TYR A 199 6.63 3.45 -8.66
C TYR A 199 7.63 3.98 -7.64
N LYS A 200 8.84 3.41 -7.58
CA LYS A 200 9.86 3.85 -6.61
C LYS A 200 10.32 5.29 -6.85
N ARG A 201 10.63 5.64 -8.09
CA ARG A 201 11.07 6.99 -8.47
C ARG A 201 10.00 8.05 -8.16
N ASN A 202 8.74 7.72 -8.37
CA ASN A 202 7.61 8.62 -8.15
C ASN A 202 7.07 8.56 -6.72
N LYS A 203 7.85 8.07 -5.75
CA LYS A 203 7.44 7.97 -4.33
C LYS A 203 6.08 7.26 -4.16
N LEU A 204 5.93 6.11 -4.82
CA LEU A 204 4.69 5.32 -4.88
C LEU A 204 3.46 6.11 -5.36
N GLU A 205 3.67 7.23 -6.05
CA GLU A 205 2.63 8.11 -6.64
C GLU A 205 1.65 8.70 -5.61
N ASN A 206 1.93 8.56 -4.32
CA ASN A 206 1.14 9.14 -3.24
C ASN A 206 1.99 9.28 -1.96
N ASN A 207 2.01 10.48 -1.37
CA ASN A 207 2.88 10.80 -0.23
C ASN A 207 2.65 9.90 1.00
N TYR A 208 1.41 9.49 1.26
CA TYR A 208 1.12 8.60 2.39
C TYR A 208 1.51 7.16 2.08
N VAL A 209 1.15 6.66 0.89
CA VAL A 209 1.53 5.32 0.46
C VAL A 209 3.05 5.16 0.44
N ASN A 210 3.79 6.21 0.09
CA ASN A 210 5.25 6.26 0.13
C ASN A 210 5.85 5.90 1.49
N ASN A 211 5.13 6.14 2.60
CA ASN A 211 5.62 5.78 3.94
C ASN A 211 5.64 4.26 4.15
N CYS A 212 4.81 3.50 3.43
CA CYS A 212 4.65 2.07 3.62
C CYS A 212 5.91 1.29 3.23
N ALA A 213 6.71 0.91 4.22
CA ALA A 213 8.01 0.23 4.01
C ALA A 213 7.85 -1.14 3.31
N ARG A 214 6.75 -1.85 3.60
CA ARG A 214 6.44 -3.14 2.98
C ARG A 214 6.37 -3.05 1.45
N LEU A 215 5.71 -2.02 0.90
CA LEU A 215 5.58 -1.87 -0.55
C LEU A 215 6.94 -1.66 -1.22
N HIS A 216 7.80 -0.82 -0.64
CA HIS A 216 9.16 -0.61 -1.14
C HIS A 216 9.99 -1.90 -1.12
N SER A 217 9.92 -2.65 -0.02
CA SER A 217 10.63 -3.92 0.14
C SER A 217 10.17 -4.95 -0.91
N GLU A 218 8.85 -5.13 -1.06
CA GLU A 218 8.27 -6.10 -1.98
C GLU A 218 8.58 -5.77 -3.45
N LEU A 219 8.57 -4.48 -3.85
CA LEU A 219 8.99 -4.07 -5.20
C LEU A 219 10.45 -4.44 -5.48
N ASN A 220 11.35 -4.23 -4.51
CA ASN A 220 12.77 -4.60 -4.66
C ASN A 220 12.94 -6.12 -4.74
N THR A 221 12.25 -6.85 -3.86
CA THR A 221 12.29 -8.31 -3.82
C THR A 221 11.78 -8.92 -5.11
N ASN A 222 10.67 -8.42 -5.65
CA ASN A 222 10.13 -8.90 -6.92
C ASN A 222 11.04 -8.58 -8.10
N LYS A 223 11.69 -7.39 -8.12
CA LYS A 223 12.68 -7.08 -9.15
C LYS A 223 13.79 -8.13 -9.21
N LYS A 224 14.34 -8.51 -8.05
CA LYS A 224 15.34 -9.60 -7.95
C LYS A 224 14.79 -10.93 -8.45
N LYS A 225 13.61 -11.34 -7.96
CA LYS A 225 12.94 -12.60 -8.39
C LYS A 225 12.70 -12.67 -9.90
N LEU A 226 12.34 -11.56 -10.54
CA LEU A 226 12.14 -11.52 -11.99
C LEU A 226 13.45 -11.78 -12.75
N ILE A 227 14.56 -11.19 -12.31
CA ILE A 227 15.87 -11.41 -12.92
C ILE A 227 16.35 -12.85 -12.66
N ASP A 228 16.15 -13.36 -11.45
CA ASP A 228 16.47 -14.74 -11.08
C ASP A 228 15.65 -15.76 -11.89
N SER A 229 14.43 -15.38 -12.33
CA SER A 229 13.62 -16.21 -13.21
C SER A 229 14.25 -16.36 -14.60
N TYR A 230 14.93 -15.32 -15.11
CA TYR A 230 15.66 -15.40 -16.38
C TYR A 230 16.91 -16.30 -16.24
N LEU A 231 17.67 -16.16 -15.15
CA LEU A 231 18.78 -17.09 -14.85
C LEU A 231 18.30 -18.53 -14.74
N THR A 232 17.16 -18.75 -14.06
CA THR A 232 16.58 -20.10 -13.90
C THR A 232 16.13 -20.69 -15.23
N TYR A 233 15.58 -19.87 -16.12
CA TYR A 233 15.26 -20.29 -17.48
C TYR A 233 16.52 -20.73 -18.24
N LEU A 234 17.60 -19.93 -18.22
CA LEU A 234 18.85 -20.25 -18.92
C LEU A 234 19.49 -21.53 -18.38
N ASP A 235 19.55 -21.66 -17.05
CA ASP A 235 20.07 -22.84 -16.35
C ASP A 235 19.32 -24.11 -16.78
N THR A 236 17.99 -24.06 -16.73
CA THR A 236 17.12 -25.20 -17.11
C THR A 236 17.26 -25.54 -18.59
N LYS A 237 17.27 -24.52 -19.46
CA LYS A 237 17.39 -24.71 -20.91
C LYS A 237 18.75 -25.30 -21.27
N ILE A 238 19.84 -24.74 -20.75
CA ILE A 238 21.19 -25.27 -20.99
C ILE A 238 21.31 -26.68 -20.45
N TYR A 239 20.82 -26.95 -19.22
CA TYR A 239 20.82 -28.29 -18.66
C TYR A 239 20.11 -29.31 -19.55
N LYS A 240 18.94 -28.95 -20.10
CA LYS A 240 18.16 -29.82 -20.98
C LYS A 240 18.90 -30.21 -22.27
N TRP A 241 19.72 -29.32 -22.81
CA TRP A 241 20.40 -29.49 -24.10
C TRP A 241 21.86 -29.93 -23.99
N THR A 242 22.47 -29.78 -22.82
CA THR A 242 23.81 -30.33 -22.50
C THR A 242 23.80 -31.84 -22.69
N GLY A 243 24.85 -32.40 -23.31
CA GLY A 243 25.01 -33.84 -23.53
C GLY A 243 24.16 -34.43 -24.66
N LYS A 244 23.29 -33.64 -25.29
CA LYS A 244 22.36 -34.12 -26.33
C LYS A 244 23.05 -34.49 -27.64
N TYR A 245 24.28 -34.07 -27.87
CA TYR A 245 25.09 -34.53 -29.00
C TYR A 245 25.34 -36.05 -29.00
N LYS A 246 25.23 -36.72 -27.84
CA LYS A 246 25.31 -38.19 -27.75
C LYS A 246 24.00 -38.90 -28.10
N GLN A 247 22.87 -38.18 -28.15
CA GLN A 247 21.52 -38.74 -28.26
C GLN A 247 20.81 -38.36 -29.56
N PHE A 248 21.19 -37.24 -30.17
CA PHE A 248 20.65 -36.79 -31.45
C PHE A 248 21.52 -37.28 -32.61
N GLN A 249 20.92 -37.42 -33.80
CA GLN A 249 21.60 -37.70 -35.06
C GLN A 249 22.37 -36.47 -35.57
N LEU A 250 23.22 -35.87 -34.74
CA LEU A 250 24.17 -34.86 -35.20
C LEU A 250 25.31 -35.61 -35.88
N THR A 251 25.65 -35.23 -37.11
CA THR A 251 26.64 -35.91 -37.94
C THR A 251 28.05 -35.36 -37.77
N SER A 252 28.18 -34.17 -37.16
CA SER A 252 29.47 -33.52 -36.96
C SER A 252 29.45 -32.53 -35.79
N PHE A 253 30.64 -32.18 -35.31
CA PHE A 253 30.83 -31.11 -34.34
C PHE A 253 30.31 -29.75 -34.86
N ASN A 254 30.46 -29.47 -36.15
CA ASN A 254 29.97 -28.22 -36.75
C ASN A 254 28.44 -28.11 -36.67
N GLU A 255 27.75 -29.24 -36.84
CA GLU A 255 26.29 -29.32 -36.72
C GLU A 255 25.84 -29.11 -35.26
N TYR A 256 26.52 -29.74 -34.29
CA TYR A 256 26.30 -29.45 -32.87
C TYR A 256 26.52 -27.96 -32.56
N GLN A 257 27.60 -27.38 -33.08
CA GLN A 257 27.96 -26.01 -32.77
C GLN A 257 26.90 -25.02 -33.30
N SER A 258 26.37 -25.25 -34.51
CA SER A 258 25.36 -24.38 -35.12
C SER A 258 23.97 -24.55 -34.53
N ILE A 259 23.54 -25.78 -34.21
CA ILE A 259 22.17 -26.08 -33.75
C ILE A 259 22.02 -25.90 -32.24
N ILE A 260 23.01 -26.28 -31.43
CA ILE A 260 22.89 -26.30 -29.96
C ILE A 260 23.73 -25.21 -29.32
N TYR A 261 25.05 -25.23 -29.53
CA TYR A 261 25.96 -24.37 -28.77
C TYR A 261 25.76 -22.87 -29.06
N ASN A 262 25.77 -22.48 -30.34
CA ASN A 262 25.69 -21.07 -30.73
C ASN A 262 24.37 -20.41 -30.28
N PRO A 263 23.18 -21.03 -30.45
CA PRO A 263 21.93 -20.47 -29.92
C PRO A 263 21.94 -20.28 -28.41
N LEU A 264 22.38 -21.28 -27.63
CA LEU A 264 22.45 -21.18 -26.17
C LEU A 264 23.48 -20.15 -25.70
N LYS A 265 24.62 -20.05 -26.40
CA LYS A 265 25.64 -19.04 -26.13
C LYS A 265 25.08 -17.63 -26.38
N LYS A 266 24.35 -17.44 -27.48
CA LYS A 266 23.69 -16.17 -27.79
C LYS A 266 22.72 -15.77 -26.69
N GLU A 267 21.89 -16.67 -26.17
CA GLU A 267 20.97 -16.36 -25.06
C GLU A 267 21.69 -15.94 -23.77
N LEU A 268 22.87 -16.51 -23.47
CA LEU A 268 23.71 -16.07 -22.35
C LEU A 268 24.28 -14.65 -22.58
N GLU A 269 24.74 -14.37 -23.79
CA GLU A 269 25.23 -13.04 -24.17
C GLU A 269 24.10 -12.00 -24.10
N ASP A 270 22.93 -12.33 -24.63
CA ASP A 270 21.72 -11.51 -24.56
C ASP A 270 21.34 -11.23 -23.11
N PHE A 271 21.36 -12.23 -22.21
CA PHE A 271 21.15 -12.01 -20.79
C PHE A 271 22.15 -11.02 -20.20
N LYS A 272 23.44 -11.20 -20.47
CA LYS A 272 24.50 -10.35 -19.93
C LYS A 272 24.36 -8.90 -20.40
N ILE A 273 24.04 -8.68 -21.67
CA ILE A 273 23.79 -7.36 -22.25
C ILE A 273 22.55 -6.73 -21.62
N ASN A 274 21.44 -7.46 -21.62
CA ASN A 274 20.14 -6.97 -21.18
C ASN A 274 20.04 -6.75 -19.67
N CYS A 275 20.83 -7.48 -18.89
CA CYS A 275 20.86 -7.41 -17.43
C CYS A 275 22.10 -6.71 -16.87
N ASN A 276 22.88 -6.01 -17.69
CA ASN A 276 24.10 -5.31 -17.27
C ASN A 276 23.87 -4.31 -16.13
N ASN A 277 22.70 -3.66 -16.12
CA ASN A 277 22.30 -2.64 -15.14
C ASN A 277 21.52 -3.22 -13.95
N TYR A 278 21.40 -4.54 -13.86
CA TYR A 278 20.67 -5.20 -12.78
C TYR A 278 21.60 -6.04 -11.90
N THR A 279 21.25 -6.16 -10.62
CA THR A 279 21.91 -7.11 -9.73
C THR A 279 21.35 -8.51 -9.97
N TYR A 280 22.23 -9.47 -10.24
CA TYR A 280 21.92 -10.88 -10.40
C TYR A 280 23.04 -11.75 -9.81
N ASP A 281 22.77 -13.03 -9.62
CA ASP A 281 23.76 -14.00 -9.14
C ASP A 281 24.83 -14.28 -10.23
N LYS A 282 25.98 -13.61 -10.08
CA LYS A 282 27.11 -13.70 -11.02
C LYS A 282 27.78 -15.08 -10.98
N GLU A 283 27.83 -15.74 -9.83
CA GLU A 283 28.45 -17.06 -9.71
C GLU A 283 27.57 -18.13 -10.34
N ARG A 284 26.25 -18.02 -10.18
CA ARG A 284 25.30 -18.87 -10.92
C ARG A 284 25.41 -18.65 -12.42
N TYR A 285 25.45 -17.40 -12.89
CA TYR A 285 25.66 -17.11 -14.32
C TYR A 285 26.98 -17.72 -14.85
N LYS A 286 28.08 -17.59 -14.10
CA LYS A 286 29.38 -18.16 -14.44
C LYS A 286 29.32 -19.69 -14.50
N THR A 287 28.64 -20.32 -13.55
CA THR A 287 28.43 -21.78 -13.51
C THR A 287 27.69 -22.26 -14.75
N ILE A 288 26.58 -21.59 -15.12
CA ILE A 288 25.80 -21.91 -16.33
C ILE A 288 26.66 -21.74 -17.60
N SER A 289 27.43 -20.65 -17.68
CA SER A 289 28.32 -20.38 -18.82
C SER A 289 29.43 -21.43 -18.95
N ASN A 290 30.07 -21.79 -17.84
CA ASN A 290 31.12 -22.81 -17.81
C ASN A 290 30.59 -24.20 -18.21
N LYS A 291 29.36 -24.53 -17.81
CA LYS A 291 28.70 -25.77 -18.20
C LYS A 291 28.56 -25.90 -19.72
N LEU A 292 28.10 -24.85 -20.39
CA LEU A 292 27.98 -24.82 -21.85
C LEU A 292 29.35 -24.90 -22.55
N ILE A 293 30.38 -24.24 -22.01
CA ILE A 293 31.75 -24.31 -22.54
C ILE A 293 32.32 -25.73 -22.41
N TYR A 294 32.10 -26.37 -21.27
CA TYR A 294 32.53 -27.74 -21.03
C TYR A 294 31.80 -28.72 -21.97
N ASP A 295 30.49 -28.57 -22.12
CA ASP A 295 29.68 -29.38 -23.04
C ASP A 295 30.21 -29.33 -24.48
N ARG A 296 30.61 -28.14 -24.95
CA ARG A 296 31.21 -27.98 -26.27
C ARG A 296 32.53 -28.73 -26.42
N ARG A 297 33.38 -28.74 -25.40
CA ARG A 297 34.66 -29.46 -25.45
C ARG A 297 34.43 -30.97 -25.52
N GLU A 298 33.51 -31.48 -24.71
CA GLU A 298 33.13 -32.90 -24.74
C GLU A 298 32.49 -33.30 -26.07
N ALA A 299 31.64 -32.44 -26.65
CA ALA A 299 31.07 -32.66 -27.97
C ALA A 299 32.17 -32.75 -29.05
N TYR A 300 33.15 -31.83 -29.04
CA TYR A 300 34.27 -31.86 -29.97
C TYR A 300 35.00 -33.21 -29.95
N LEU A 301 35.39 -33.67 -28.76
CA LEU A 301 36.09 -34.94 -28.57
C LEU A 301 35.24 -36.16 -28.96
N SER A 302 33.91 -36.05 -28.96
CA SER A 302 33.03 -37.16 -29.34
C SER A 302 32.82 -37.32 -30.85
N PHE A 303 33.21 -36.32 -31.64
CA PHE A 303 33.11 -36.33 -33.10
C PHE A 303 34.49 -36.46 -33.79
N GLU A 304 35.57 -36.47 -33.02
CA GLU A 304 36.91 -36.90 -33.45
C GLU A 304 37.02 -38.43 -33.42
#